data_AF-A0A5C2HLC4-F1
#
_entry.id   AF-A0A5C2HLC4-F1
#
_cell.length_a   1.000
_cell.length_b   1.000
_cell.length_c   1.000
_cell.angle_alpha   90.00
_cell.angle_beta   90.00
_cell.angle_gamma   90.00
#
_symmetry.space_group_name_H-M   'P 1'
#
loop_
_entity.id
_entity.type
_entity.pdbx_description
1 polymer ?
#
loop_
_entity_poly.entity_id
_entity_poly.type
_entity_poly.pdbx_seq_one_letter_code
_entity_poly.pdbx_strand_id
1 'polypeptide(L)'
;MQLLLHMAIVDGKLQSSELDYLAGFAEDNGIQFTPDIEPDAESVYKGLTRYSAKIIVLQEIIKLSVVDNVYSDEERHSALQIAQRMGLTKEVFEEVESWIIEGRQWLLRGIELLCEPSTPE
;
A
#
# COMPACT_ATOMS: atom_id res chain seq x y z
N MET A 1 5.75 7.86 4.91
CA MET A 1 6.44 7.79 3.60
C MET A 1 7.62 6.83 3.60
N GLN A 2 8.54 6.90 4.57
CA GLN A 2 9.73 6.01 4.60
C GLN A 2 9.41 4.51 4.54
N LEU A 3 8.36 4.02 5.22
CA LEU A 3 7.98 2.59 5.13
C LEU A 3 7.33 2.20 3.81
N LEU A 4 6.64 3.14 3.15
CA LEU A 4 6.08 2.90 1.81
C LEU A 4 7.20 2.79 0.77
N LEU A 5 8.21 3.67 0.87
CA LEU A 5 9.43 3.58 0.08
C LEU A 5 10.19 2.28 0.35
N HIS A 6 10.32 1.88 1.62
CA HIS A 6 10.95 0.60 1.97
C HIS A 6 10.24 -0.56 1.28
N MET A 7 8.91 -0.61 1.33
CA MET A 7 8.13 -1.66 0.68
C MET A 7 8.32 -1.67 -0.84
N ALA A 8 8.20 -0.51 -1.49
CA ALA A 8 8.36 -0.37 -2.93
C ALA A 8 9.76 -0.78 -3.43
N ILE A 9 10.80 -0.62 -2.59
CA ILE A 9 12.18 -1.00 -2.91
C ILE A 9 12.46 -2.48 -2.59
N VAL A 10 11.73 -3.10 -1.65
CA VAL A 10 11.98 -4.49 -1.21
C VAL A 10 11.80 -5.50 -2.34
N ASP A 11 10.87 -5.27 -3.29
CA ASP A 11 10.72 -6.13 -4.47
C ASP A 11 11.70 -5.78 -5.63
N GLY A 12 12.63 -4.86 -5.37
CA GLY A 12 13.78 -4.57 -6.24
C GLY A 12 13.48 -3.77 -7.51
N LYS A 13 12.21 -3.42 -7.78
CA LYS A 13 11.82 -2.54 -8.89
C LYS A 13 10.60 -1.70 -8.52
N LEU A 14 10.79 -0.39 -8.35
CA LEU A 14 9.66 0.54 -8.36
C LEU A 14 9.03 0.55 -9.76
N GLN A 15 7.78 0.15 -9.85
CA GLN A 15 6.97 0.29 -11.05
C GLN A 15 6.48 1.74 -11.21
N SER A 16 6.09 2.13 -12.43
CA SER A 16 5.57 3.48 -12.69
C SER A 16 4.30 3.78 -11.90
N SER A 17 3.45 2.78 -11.71
CA SER A 17 2.20 2.90 -10.96
C SER A 17 2.42 3.14 -9.46
N GLU A 18 3.44 2.50 -8.86
CA GLU A 18 3.83 2.74 -7.46
C GLU A 18 4.46 4.13 -7.28
N LEU A 19 5.26 4.59 -8.24
CA LEU A 19 5.77 5.96 -8.27
C LEU A 19 4.64 6.98 -8.31
N ASP A 20 3.65 6.78 -9.19
CA ASP A 20 2.49 7.65 -9.31
C ASP A 20 1.67 7.67 -8.01
N TYR A 21 1.49 6.51 -7.36
CA TYR A 21 0.84 6.44 -6.04
C TYR A 21 1.60 7.22 -4.98
N LEU A 22 2.92 7.01 -4.88
CA LEU A 22 3.76 7.69 -3.89
C LEU A 22 3.80 9.21 -4.11
N ALA A 23 3.83 9.65 -5.37
CA ALA A 23 3.75 11.06 -5.74
C ALA A 23 2.41 11.68 -5.35
N GLY A 24 1.29 11.02 -5.68
CA GLY A 24 -0.05 11.47 -5.28
C GLY A 24 -0.22 11.53 -3.77
N PHE A 25 0.21 10.49 -3.05
CA PHE A 25 0.19 10.47 -1.59
C PHE A 25 1.00 11.63 -0.99
N ALA A 26 2.18 11.92 -1.54
CA ALA A 26 3.02 13.01 -1.06
C ALA A 26 2.36 14.38 -1.31
N GLU A 27 1.76 14.60 -2.49
CA GLU A 27 1.03 15.82 -2.83
C GLU A 27 -0.16 16.04 -1.89
N ASP A 28 -1.02 15.02 -1.72
CA ASP A 28 -2.22 15.07 -0.87
C ASP A 28 -1.90 15.39 0.60
N ASN A 29 -0.70 15.03 1.06
CA ASN A 29 -0.26 15.21 2.44
C ASN A 29 0.76 16.35 2.60
N GLY A 30 1.08 17.11 1.54
CA GLY A 30 2.04 18.21 1.59
C GLY A 30 3.48 17.78 1.96
N ILE A 31 3.88 16.57 1.59
CA ILE A 31 5.18 15.99 1.91
C ILE A 31 6.11 16.16 0.70
N GLN A 32 7.36 16.58 0.93
CA GLN A 32 8.37 16.56 -0.13
C GLN A 32 8.82 15.13 -0.41
N PHE A 33 8.53 14.63 -1.62
CA PHE A 33 8.94 13.30 -2.07
C PHE A 33 10.33 13.34 -2.72
N THR A 34 11.27 12.61 -2.13
CA THR A 34 12.61 12.38 -2.70
C THR A 34 12.91 10.88 -2.67
N PRO A 35 12.94 10.19 -3.82
CA PRO A 35 13.10 8.74 -3.89
C PRO A 35 14.52 8.24 -3.52
N ASP A 36 15.50 9.13 -3.39
CA ASP A 36 16.92 8.80 -3.12
C ASP A 36 17.27 8.52 -1.64
N ILE A 37 16.29 8.44 -0.74
CA ILE A 37 16.55 8.19 0.68
C ILE A 37 16.31 6.71 0.97
N GLU A 38 17.38 5.96 1.26
CA GLU A 38 17.24 4.65 1.91
C GLU A 38 16.67 4.87 3.32
N PRO A 39 15.44 4.39 3.60
CA PRO A 39 14.83 4.59 4.90
C PRO A 39 15.47 3.64 5.92
N ASP A 40 15.85 4.16 7.09
CA ASP A 40 16.14 3.33 8.26
C ASP A 40 14.82 2.77 8.83
N ALA A 41 14.34 1.69 8.23
CA ALA A 41 13.05 1.10 8.54
C ALA A 41 12.91 0.77 10.03
N GLU A 42 13.99 0.38 10.71
CA GLU A 42 13.95 -0.01 12.12
C GLU A 42 13.75 1.15 13.09
N SER A 43 14.30 2.34 12.81
CA SER A 43 13.97 3.51 13.62
C SER A 43 12.52 3.95 13.41
N VAL A 44 11.98 3.78 12.19
CA VAL A 44 10.58 4.12 11.89
C VAL A 44 9.61 3.18 12.61
N TYR A 45 9.87 1.87 12.61
CA TYR A 45 9.04 0.90 13.35
C TYR A 45 9.00 1.23 14.85
N LYS A 46 10.14 1.59 15.45
CA LYS A 46 10.23 1.97 16.87
C LYS A 46 9.51 3.28 17.19
N GLY A 47 9.45 4.21 16.24
CA GLY A 47 8.70 5.47 16.37
C GLY A 47 7.18 5.31 16.32
N LEU A 48 6.68 4.23 15.71
CA LEU A 48 5.26 3.93 15.58
C LEU A 48 4.68 3.34 16.87
N THR A 49 4.39 4.21 17.84
CA THR A 49 3.87 3.79 19.15
C THR A 49 2.36 3.65 19.20
N ARG A 50 1.62 4.49 18.44
CA ARG A 50 0.15 4.50 18.45
C ARG A 50 -0.41 3.41 17.55
N TYR A 51 -1.37 2.64 18.07
CA TYR A 51 -2.05 1.59 17.30
C TYR A 51 -2.69 2.14 16.02
N SER A 52 -3.41 3.26 16.09
CA SER A 52 -4.01 3.90 14.92
C SER A 52 -2.99 4.26 13.83
N ALA A 53 -1.79 4.71 14.22
CA ALA A 53 -0.74 5.02 13.26
C ALA A 53 -0.22 3.75 12.55
N LYS A 54 -0.11 2.63 13.27
CA LYS A 54 0.25 1.33 12.69
C LYS A 54 -0.80 0.84 11.69
N ILE A 55 -2.08 1.01 12.02
CA ILE A 55 -3.19 0.67 11.11
C ILE A 55 -3.16 1.52 9.85
N ILE A 56 -2.98 2.84 9.98
CA ILE A 56 -2.85 3.73 8.81
C ILE A 56 -1.67 3.29 7.94
N VAL A 57 -0.51 3.06 8.54
CA VAL A 57 0.68 2.60 7.78
C VAL A 57 0.41 1.27 7.07
N LEU A 58 -0.20 0.31 7.76
CA LEU A 58 -0.56 -0.98 7.16
C LEU A 58 -1.54 -0.80 6.00
N GLN A 59 -2.51 0.10 6.13
CA GLN A 59 -3.45 0.38 5.05
C GLN A 59 -2.74 0.92 3.81
N GLU A 60 -1.85 1.87 3.98
CA GLU A 60 -1.10 2.47 2.87
C GLU A 60 -0.13 1.48 2.21
N ILE A 61 0.48 0.60 3.00
CA ILE A 61 1.32 -0.52 2.52
C ILE A 61 0.53 -1.45 1.61
N ILE A 62 -0.64 -1.92 2.06
CA ILE A 62 -1.45 -2.85 1.26
C ILE A 62 -2.02 -2.14 0.02
N LYS A 63 -2.46 -0.88 0.14
CA LYS A 63 -2.93 -0.09 -1.01
C LYS A 63 -1.87 0.03 -2.10
N LEU A 64 -0.62 0.29 -1.70
CA LEU A 64 0.51 0.36 -2.61
C LEU A 64 0.70 -0.97 -3.35
N SER A 65 0.67 -2.10 -2.66
CA SER A 65 0.82 -3.44 -3.25
C SER A 65 -0.35 -3.92 -4.11
N VAL A 66 -1.46 -3.20 -4.16
CA VAL A 66 -2.60 -3.56 -5.04
C VAL A 66 -2.79 -2.57 -6.19
N VAL A 67 -1.92 -1.58 -6.33
CA VAL A 67 -2.04 -0.51 -7.33
C VAL A 67 -2.02 -1.04 -8.76
N ASP A 68 -1.09 -1.95 -9.07
CA ASP A 68 -0.89 -2.50 -10.42
C ASP A 68 -1.85 -3.65 -10.79
N ASN A 69 -2.82 -3.94 -9.91
CA ASN A 69 -3.80 -5.02 -10.07
C ASN A 69 -3.24 -6.43 -9.88
N VAL A 70 -2.00 -6.59 -9.43
CA VAL A 70 -1.36 -7.87 -9.13
C VAL A 70 -0.88 -7.83 -7.70
N TYR A 71 -1.71 -8.29 -6.77
CA TYR A 71 -1.27 -8.49 -5.39
C TYR A 71 -0.71 -9.90 -5.24
N SER A 72 0.60 -10.03 -5.41
CA SER A 72 1.30 -11.32 -5.38
C SER A 72 1.41 -11.89 -3.96
N ASP A 73 1.68 -13.20 -3.87
CA ASP A 73 1.95 -13.86 -2.58
C ASP A 73 3.23 -13.30 -1.94
N GLU A 74 4.22 -12.88 -2.74
CA GLU A 74 5.46 -12.24 -2.29
C GLU A 74 5.22 -10.87 -1.65
N GLU A 75 4.40 -10.02 -2.29
CA GLU A 75 4.03 -8.70 -1.74
C GLU A 75 3.19 -8.85 -0.48
N ARG A 76 2.23 -9.78 -0.49
CA ARG A 76 1.42 -10.12 0.67
C ARG A 76 2.29 -10.58 1.83
N HIS A 77 3.26 -11.46 1.57
CA HIS A 77 4.20 -11.91 2.58
C HIS A 77 5.04 -10.77 3.14
N SER A 78 5.52 -9.87 2.27
CA SER A 78 6.30 -8.70 2.67
C SER A 78 5.48 -7.72 3.52
N ALA A 79 4.23 -7.45 3.14
CA ALA A 79 3.30 -6.64 3.91
C ALA A 79 3.03 -7.22 5.31
N LEU A 80 2.84 -8.54 5.39
CA LEU A 80 2.64 -9.25 6.65
C LEU A 80 3.88 -9.18 7.55
N GLN A 81 5.09 -9.33 6.99
CA GLN A 81 6.33 -9.17 7.76
C GLN A 81 6.44 -7.76 8.36
N ILE A 82 6.10 -6.72 7.60
CA ILE A 82 6.09 -5.34 8.09
C ILE A 82 5.05 -5.17 9.21
N ALA A 83 3.85 -5.72 9.05
CA ALA A 83 2.81 -5.71 10.08
C ALA A 83 3.29 -6.35 11.39
N GLN A 84 3.95 -7.51 11.31
CA GLN A 84 4.54 -8.20 12.46
C GLN A 84 5.65 -7.39 13.13
N ARG A 85 6.51 -6.71 12.37
CA ARG A 85 7.55 -5.80 12.91
C ARG A 85 6.94 -4.59 13.62
N MET A 86 5.78 -4.12 13.16
CA MET A 86 5.00 -3.11 13.88
C MET A 86 4.26 -3.67 15.11
N GLY A 87 4.32 -4.98 15.36
CA GLY A 87 3.64 -5.64 16.48
C GLY A 87 2.14 -5.82 16.27
N LEU A 88 1.68 -5.85 15.02
CA LEU A 88 0.30 -6.23 14.68
C LEU A 88 0.20 -7.75 14.56
N THR A 89 -0.96 -8.30 14.91
CA THR A 89 -1.21 -9.72 14.74
C THR A 89 -1.59 -10.04 13.30
N LYS A 90 -1.54 -11.33 12.95
CA LYS A 90 -1.96 -11.79 11.63
C LYS A 90 -3.45 -11.52 11.38
N GLU A 91 -4.29 -11.63 12.41
CA GLU A 91 -5.73 -11.39 12.30
C GLU A 91 -6.03 -9.93 11.94
N VAL A 92 -5.32 -8.99 12.59
CA VAL A 92 -5.42 -7.56 12.26
C VAL A 92 -4.94 -7.28 10.83
N PHE A 93 -3.88 -7.98 10.39
CA PHE A 93 -3.41 -7.89 9.01
C PHE A 93 -4.49 -8.35 8.02
N GLU A 94 -5.06 -9.54 8.22
CA GLU A 94 -6.08 -10.13 7.33
C GLU A 94 -7.36 -9.28 7.31
N GLU A 95 -7.75 -8.67 8.43
CA GLU A 95 -8.90 -7.76 8.49
C GLU A 95 -8.68 -6.50 7.63
N VAL A 96 -7.52 -5.85 7.77
CA VAL A 96 -7.18 -4.66 6.98
C VAL A 96 -7.00 -4.99 5.50
N GLU A 97 -6.38 -6.13 5.20
CA GLU A 97 -6.22 -6.67 3.85
C GLU A 97 -7.58 -6.87 3.17
N SER A 98 -8.51 -7.59 3.82
CA SER A 98 -9.86 -7.81 3.29
C SER A 98 -10.58 -6.50 3.01
N TRP A 99 -10.53 -5.56 3.95
CA TRP A 99 -11.19 -4.26 3.81
C TRP A 99 -10.68 -3.46 2.60
N ILE A 100 -9.36 -3.48 2.34
CA ILE A 100 -8.78 -2.79 1.18
C ILE A 100 -9.15 -3.45 -0.14
N ILE A 101 -9.07 -4.78 -0.20
CA ILE A 101 -9.43 -5.55 -1.39
C ILE A 101 -10.91 -5.33 -1.74
N GLU A 102 -11.80 -5.37 -0.75
CA GLU A 102 -13.22 -5.08 -0.91
C GLU A 102 -13.44 -3.64 -1.42
N GLY A 103 -12.84 -2.64 -0.78
CA GLY A 103 -12.95 -1.25 -1.22
C GLY A 103 -12.50 -1.03 -2.67
N ARG A 104 -11.45 -1.74 -3.09
CA ARG A 104 -10.95 -1.70 -4.46
C ARG A 104 -11.92 -2.36 -5.45
N GLN A 105 -12.51 -3.50 -5.10
CA GLN A 105 -13.54 -4.15 -5.92
C GLN A 105 -14.74 -3.24 -6.13
N TRP A 106 -15.16 -2.50 -5.09
CA TRP A 106 -16.24 -1.52 -5.20
C TRP A 106 -15.90 -0.39 -6.16
N LEU A 107 -14.67 0.14 -6.10
CA LEU A 107 -14.19 1.17 -7.01
C LEU A 107 -14.18 0.68 -8.47
N LEU A 108 -13.57 -0.48 -8.72
CA LEU A 108 -13.51 -1.08 -10.06
C LEU A 108 -14.90 -1.31 -10.62
N ARG A 109 -15.81 -1.85 -9.80
CA ARG A 109 -17.21 -2.04 -10.18
C ARG A 109 -17.89 -0.72 -10.52
N GLY A 110 -17.62 0.35 -9.77
CA GLY A 110 -18.11 1.69 -10.07
C GLY A 110 -17.64 2.20 -11.43
N ILE A 111 -16.36 1.98 -11.77
CA ILE A 111 -15.80 2.35 -13.08
C ILE A 111 -16.46 1.55 -14.21
N GLU A 112 -16.63 0.23 -14.05
CA GLU A 112 -17.31 -0.61 -15.03
C GLU A 112 -18.73 -0.14 -15.35
N LEU A 113 -19.46 0.36 -14.34
CA LEU A 113 -20.82 0.88 -14.52
C LEU A 113 -20.85 2.19 -15.32
N LEU A 114 -19.75 2.94 -15.37
CA LEU A 114 -19.62 4.17 -16.16
C LEU A 114 -19.20 3.89 -17.61
N CYS A 115 -18.57 2.74 -17.87
CA CYS A 115 -18.24 2.33 -19.23
C CYS A 115 -19.52 1.93 -19.98
N GLU A 116 -19.77 2.54 -21.14
CA GLU A 116 -20.85 2.09 -22.01
C GLU A 116 -20.61 0.61 -22.39
N PRO A 117 -21.65 -0.23 -22.40
CA PRO A 117 -21.51 -1.60 -22.84
C PRO A 117 -21.04 -1.58 -24.30
N SER A 118 -19.84 -2.11 -24.57
CA SER A 118 -19.36 -2.31 -25.92
C SER A 118 -20.34 -3.20 -26.66
N THR A 119 -21.06 -2.64 -27.63
CA THR A 119 -21.88 -3.42 -28.56
C THR A 119 -20.96 -4.42 -29.28
N PRO A 120 -21.25 -5.72 -29.24
CA PRO A 120 -20.53 -6.67 -30.08
C PRO A 120 -20.84 -6.34 -31.56
N GLU A 121 -19.78 -6.14 -32.36
CA GLU A 121 -19.85 -6.07 -33.83
C GLU A 121 -20.19 -7.45 -34.43
#